data_AF-A0A7Y4VY69-F1
#
_entry.id   AF-A0A7Y4VY69-F1
#
_cell.length_a   1.000
_cell.length_b   1.000
_cell.length_c   1.000
_cell.angle_alpha   90.00
_cell.angle_beta   90.00
_cell.angle_gamma   90.00
#
_symmetry.space_group_name_H-M   'P 1'
#
loop_
_entity.id
_entity.type
_entity.pdbx_description
1 polymer ?
#
loop_
_entity_poly.entity_id
_entity_poly.type
_entity_poly.pdbx_seq_one_letter_code
_entity_poly.pdbx_strand_id
1 'polypeptide(L)'
;MEGTVVGFLDAVSTKVFWLCAILFVAVNGAALGAFALTRSRSLVNEWTSKLVALDAALLGAGLGVPLAAGLAKMGVRAVASLFGGGTPTAE
;
A
#
# COMPACT_ATOMS: atom_id res chain seq x y z
N MET A 1 -2.58 5.72 23.94
CA MET A 1 -2.07 6.34 22.70
C MET A 1 -1.50 5.31 21.73
N GLU A 2 -0.63 4.40 22.17
CA GLU A 2 -0.07 3.33 21.31
C GLU A 2 -1.12 2.50 20.56
N GLY A 3 -2.14 1.97 21.26
CA GLY A 3 -3.22 1.20 20.62
C GLY A 3 -4.02 2.00 19.57
N THR A 4 -4.15 3.31 19.76
CA THR A 4 -4.84 4.21 18.81
C THR A 4 -4.02 4.42 17.54
N VAL A 5 -2.70 4.63 17.66
CA VAL A 5 -1.79 4.84 16.53
C VAL A 5 -1.63 3.56 15.71
N VAL A 6 -1.45 2.42 16.37
CA VAL A 6 -1.33 1.12 15.70
C VAL A 6 -2.61 0.77 14.96
N GLY A 7 -3.78 0.97 15.59
CA GLY A 7 -5.08 0.74 14.96
C GLY A 7 -5.34 1.66 13.75
N PHE A 8 -4.92 2.93 13.83
CA PHE A 8 -4.99 3.85 12.70
C PHE A 8 -4.10 3.39 11.52
N LEU A 9 -2.85 3.00 11.80
CA LEU A 9 -1.94 2.49 10.78
C LEU A 9 -2.47 1.22 10.10
N ASP A 10 -3.11 0.32 10.86
CA ASP A 10 -3.77 -0.87 10.29
C ASP A 10 -4.92 -0.51 9.37
N ALA A 11 -5.79 0.41 9.79
CA ALA A 11 -6.94 0.83 9.00
C ALA A 11 -6.49 1.54 7.70
N VAL A 12 -5.51 2.43 7.78
CA VAL A 12 -4.97 3.16 6.61
C VAL A 12 -4.26 2.19 5.67
N SER A 13 -3.37 1.33 6.18
CA SER A 13 -2.65 0.35 5.38
C SER A 13 -3.61 -0.58 4.64
N THR A 14 -4.63 -1.10 5.32
CA THR A 14 -5.63 -2.00 4.72
C THR A 14 -6.43 -1.29 3.63
N LYS A 15 -6.90 -0.06 3.89
CA LYS A 15 -7.65 0.72 2.91
C LYS A 15 -6.80 1.03 1.68
N VAL A 16 -5.56 1.46 1.86
CA VAL A 16 -4.66 1.79 0.75
C VAL A 16 -4.33 0.54 -0.07
N PHE A 17 -4.05 -0.59 0.56
CA PHE A 17 -3.82 -1.85 -0.13
C PHE A 17 -5.00 -2.24 -1.03
N TRP A 18 -6.21 -2.25 -0.48
CA TRP A 18 -7.41 -2.59 -1.23
C TRP A 18 -7.73 -1.58 -2.34
N LEU A 19 -7.54 -0.28 -2.08
CA LEU A 19 -7.77 0.75 -3.08
C LEU A 19 -6.80 0.57 -4.27
N CYS A 20 -5.51 0.35 -3.99
CA CYS A 20 -4.50 0.08 -5.02
C CYS A 20 -4.81 -1.21 -5.79
N ALA A 21 -5.22 -2.28 -5.10
CA ALA A 21 -5.58 -3.55 -5.74
C ALA A 21 -6.79 -3.41 -6.68
N ILE A 22 -7.84 -2.71 -6.23
CA ILE A 22 -9.03 -2.45 -7.04
C ILE A 22 -8.69 -1.59 -8.26
N LEU A 23 -7.93 -0.52 -8.07
CA LEU A 23 -7.48 0.35 -9.17
C LEU A 23 -6.64 -0.42 -10.18
N PHE A 24 -5.71 -1.27 -9.72
CA PHE A 24 -4.88 -2.09 -10.60
C PHE A 24 -5.73 -3.00 -11.48
N VAL A 25 -6.69 -3.72 -10.89
CA VAL A 25 -7.60 -4.59 -11.64
C VAL A 25 -8.48 -3.78 -12.59
N ALA A 26 -9.02 -2.64 -12.15
CA ALA A 26 -9.88 -1.81 -12.97
C ALA A 26 -9.15 -1.22 -14.19
N VAL A 27 -7.93 -0.70 -14.00
CA VAL A 27 -7.08 -0.16 -15.06
C VAL A 27 -6.72 -1.23 -16.08
N ASN A 28 -6.24 -2.39 -15.61
CA ASN A 28 -5.88 -3.50 -16.49
C ASN A 28 -7.10 -4.08 -17.22
N GLY A 29 -8.23 -4.21 -16.53
CA GLY A 29 -9.49 -4.64 -17.13
C GLY A 29 -9.99 -3.68 -18.21
N ALA A 30 -9.91 -2.37 -17.96
CA ALA A 30 -10.26 -1.34 -18.94
C ALA A 30 -9.33 -1.38 -20.17
N ALA A 31 -8.02 -1.57 -19.95
CA ALA A 31 -7.05 -1.70 -21.04
C ALA A 31 -7.31 -2.94 -21.91
N LEU A 32 -7.61 -4.09 -21.29
CA LEU A 32 -7.99 -5.32 -22.01
C LEU A 32 -9.29 -5.13 -22.80
N GLY A 33 -10.30 -4.48 -22.21
CA GLY A 33 -11.55 -4.16 -22.89
C GLY A 33 -11.35 -3.23 -24.08
N ALA A 34 -10.57 -2.16 -23.90
CA ALA A 34 -10.26 -1.22 -24.95
C ALA A 34 -9.45 -1.86 -26.10
N PHE A 35 -8.51 -2.75 -25.79
CA PHE A 35 -7.80 -3.55 -26.79
C PHE A 35 -8.74 -4.48 -27.55
N ALA A 36 -9.64 -5.19 -26.86
CA ALA A 36 -10.60 -6.09 -27.50
C ALA A 36 -11.51 -5.36 -28.49
N LEU A 37 -11.88 -4.11 -28.19
CA LEU A 37 -12.72 -3.26 -29.05
C LEU A 37 -11.95 -2.65 -30.22
N THR A 38 -10.74 -2.13 -29.99
CA THR A 38 -9.97 -1.40 -31.03
C THR A 38 -9.15 -2.32 -31.93
N ARG A 39 -8.65 -3.45 -31.41
CA ARG A 39 -7.69 -4.38 -32.05
C ARG A 39 -6.48 -3.71 -32.73
N SER A 40 -6.19 -2.45 -32.43
CA SER A 40 -5.13 -1.66 -33.06
C SER A 40 -3.87 -1.68 -32.20
N ARG A 41 -2.79 -2.26 -32.74
CA ARG A 41 -1.52 -2.40 -32.01
C ARG A 41 -0.78 -1.07 -31.83
N SER A 42 -1.01 -0.10 -32.71
CA SER A 42 -0.39 1.23 -32.62
C SER A 42 -0.89 2.01 -31.40
N LEU A 43 -2.21 2.01 -31.21
CA LEU A 43 -2.88 2.61 -30.05
C LEU A 43 -2.44 1.94 -28.74
N VAL A 44 -2.27 0.62 -28.77
CA VAL A 44 -1.75 -0.12 -27.62
C VAL A 44 -0.35 0.33 -27.23
N ASN A 45 0.54 0.49 -28.20
CA ASN A 45 1.93 0.82 -27.91
C ASN A 45 2.08 2.21 -27.26
N GLU A 46 1.21 3.16 -27.62
CA GLU A 46 1.26 4.53 -27.09
C GLU A 46 0.82 4.63 -25.62
N TRP A 47 -0.26 3.93 -25.23
CA TRP A 47 -0.70 3.96 -23.83
C TRP A 47 -0.05 2.89 -22.94
N THR A 48 0.64 1.90 -23.50
CA THR A 48 1.26 0.81 -22.70
C THR A 48 2.29 1.38 -21.73
N SER A 49 3.14 2.31 -22.17
CA SER A 49 4.10 2.96 -21.27
C SER A 49 3.42 3.71 -20.11
N LYS A 50 2.25 4.31 -20.36
CA LYS A 50 1.46 4.99 -19.32
C LYS A 50 0.83 3.99 -18.35
N LEU A 51 0.31 2.87 -18.86
CA LEU A 51 -0.27 1.80 -18.05
C LEU A 51 0.81 1.15 -17.17
N VAL A 52 1.98 0.85 -17.72
CA VAL A 52 3.11 0.29 -16.96
C VAL A 52 3.57 1.25 -15.85
N ALA A 53 3.65 2.55 -16.14
CA ALA A 53 3.97 3.54 -15.11
C ALA A 53 2.92 3.61 -14.00
N LEU A 54 1.63 3.53 -14.36
CA LEU A 54 0.52 3.53 -13.41
C LEU A 54 0.51 2.25 -12.56
N ASP A 55 0.72 1.09 -13.17
CA ASP A 55 0.82 -0.20 -12.50
C ASP A 55 2.00 -0.23 -11.53
N ALA A 56 3.16 0.30 -11.94
CA ALA A 56 4.32 0.43 -11.07
C ALA A 56 4.02 1.33 -9.85
N ALA A 57 3.30 2.44 -10.06
CA ALA A 57 2.88 3.32 -8.97
C ALA A 57 1.87 2.63 -8.03
N LEU A 58 0.89 1.89 -8.57
CA LEU A 58 -0.12 1.17 -7.81
C LEU A 58 0.48 0.03 -6.99
N LEU A 59 1.41 -0.74 -7.58
CA LEU A 59 2.16 -1.77 -6.86
C LEU A 59 3.08 -1.16 -5.81
N GLY A 60 3.78 -0.08 -6.16
CA GLY A 60 4.67 0.63 -5.24
C GLY A 60 3.92 1.19 -4.02
N ALA A 61 2.76 1.81 -4.22
CA ALA A 61 1.94 2.32 -3.12
C ALA A 61 1.25 1.17 -2.35
N GLY A 62 0.70 0.19 -3.06
CA GLY A 62 -0.03 -0.94 -2.49
C GLY A 62 0.86 -1.84 -1.61
N LEU A 63 2.14 -1.98 -1.93
CA LEU A 63 3.11 -2.74 -1.13
C LEU A 63 3.93 -1.84 -0.18
N GLY A 64 4.30 -0.65 -0.63
CA GLY A 64 5.13 0.27 0.12
C GLY A 64 4.44 0.83 1.36
N VAL A 65 3.14 1.16 1.28
CA VAL A 65 2.40 1.72 2.42
C VAL A 65 2.23 0.69 3.55
N PRO A 66 1.82 -0.57 3.31
CA PRO A 66 1.81 -1.60 4.35
C PRO A 66 3.18 -1.88 4.95
N LEU A 67 4.24 -1.91 4.14
CA LEU A 67 5.60 -2.10 4.63
C LEU A 67 6.04 -0.95 5.54
N ALA A 68 5.83 0.30 5.13
CA ALA A 68 6.14 1.48 5.93
C ALA A 68 5.34 1.50 7.24
N ALA A 69 4.06 1.12 7.20
CA ALA A 69 3.24 1.00 8.40
C ALA A 69 3.75 -0.10 9.34
N GLY A 70 4.20 -1.24 8.82
CA GLY A 70 4.83 -2.30 9.62
C GLY A 70 6.09 -1.81 10.35
N LEU A 71 6.97 -1.12 9.63
CA LEU A 71 8.20 -0.53 10.21
C LEU A 71 7.89 0.51 11.28
N ALA A 72 6.92 1.40 11.02
CA ALA A 72 6.48 2.39 11.99
C ALA A 72 5.94 1.74 13.28
N LYS A 73 5.13 0.67 13.17
CA LYS A 73 4.65 -0.08 14.35
C LYS A 73 5.80 -0.72 15.14
N MET A 74 6.80 -1.27 14.47
CA MET A 74 7.98 -1.83 15.14
C MET A 74 8.73 -0.74 15.91
N GLY A 75 8.90 0.43 15.32
CA GLY A 75 9.51 1.59 15.98
C GLY A 75 8.73 2.04 17.22
N VAL A 76 7.40 2.15 17.11
CA VAL A 76 6.54 2.50 18.25
C VAL A 76 6.64 1.49 19.38
N ARG A 77 6.63 0.19 19.08
CA ARG A 77 6.80 -0.88 20.10
C ARG A 77 8.17 -0.86 20.76
N ALA A 78 9.24 -0.60 19.98
CA ALA A 78 10.59 -0.50 20.52
C ALA A 78 10.71 0.68 21.50
N VAL A 79 10.18 1.85 21.11
CA VAL A 79 10.10 3.03 21.99
C VAL A 79 9.28 2.72 23.25
N ALA A 80 8.10 2.10 23.12
CA ALA A 80 7.28 1.72 24.26
C ALA A 80 8.01 0.77 25.23
N SER A 81 8.81 -0.18 24.71
CA SER A 81 9.61 -1.09 25.55
C SER A 81 10.73 -0.38 26.31
N LEU A 82 11.34 0.64 25.72
CA LEU A 82 12.41 1.43 26.35
C LEU A 82 11.88 2.33 27.48
N PHE A 83 10.65 2.84 27.36
CA PHE A 83 10.04 3.72 28.37
C PHE A 83 9.12 2.99 29.37
N GLY A 84 8.66 1.77 29.05
CA GLY A 84 7.79 0.95 29.89
C GLY A 84 8.51 -0.08 30.77
N GLY A 85 9.81 -0.31 30.60
CA GLY A 85 10.61 -1.29 31.34
C GLY A 85 11.12 -0.83 32.73
N GLY A 86 10.69 0.34 33.22
CA GLY A 86 11.17 0.94 34.46
C GLY A 86 10.20 0.85 35.64
N THR A 87 9.89 -0.34 36.12
CA THR A 87 9.43 -0.51 37.51
C THR A 87 10.54 -1.20 38.30
N PRO A 88 11.34 -0.48 39.11
CA PRO A 88 12.20 -1.13 40.07
C PRO A 88 11.33 -1.92 41.06
N THR A 89 11.72 -3.18 41.24
CA THR A 89 11.23 -4.12 42.24
C THR A 89 11.07 -3.43 43.59
N ALA A 90 9.85 -3.50 44.14
CA ALA A 90 9.61 -3.16 45.54
C ALA A 90 10.31 -4.20 46.42
N GLU A 91 11.31 -3.76 47.17
CA GLU A 91 11.79 -4.38 48.41
C GLU A 91 11.40 -3.49 49.58
#